data_AF-A0A0G0PA39-F1
#
_entry.id   AF-A0A0G0PA39-F1
#
_cell.length_a   1.000
_cell.length_b   1.000
_cell.length_c   1.000
_cell.angle_alpha   90.00
_cell.angle_beta   90.00
_cell.angle_gamma   90.00
#
_symmetry.space_group_name_H-M   'P 1'
#
loop_
_entity.id
_entity.type
_entity.pdbx_description
1 polymer ?
#
loop_
_entity_poly.entity_id
_entity_poly.type
_entity_poly.pdbx_seq_one_letter_code
_entity_poly.pdbx_strand_id
1 'polypeptide(L)'
;MDMGFDKPRLVRWLISALVVVAIISAVLYIKNVSKIPKVKSVDPSNGAKNVSLGLPITVIFDKNISKKQAEQFFVINDIVNPKGVINVSANRLVFVSDPNLTLIPSSNYKIKIIPLSLSGRKGNEFESSFTTESANDNRLTPALKELLIEKTDTLEDGTDPNFSVIQFLPYEAADFAVDYEVLRNGTIVLNIQLKGSDNVFSKNKALEWIKSKGSDPGKFEVRYL
;
A
#
# COMPACT_ATOMS: atom_id res chain seq x y z
N MET A 1 60.23 32.89 -41.93
CA MET A 1 59.31 31.76 -42.16
C MET A 1 57.99 32.14 -41.54
N ASP A 2 57.12 32.78 -42.32
CA ASP A 2 55.77 33.14 -41.89
C ASP A 2 54.89 31.91 -42.12
N MET A 3 54.52 31.21 -41.05
CA MET A 3 53.62 30.07 -41.14
C MET A 3 52.20 30.63 -41.32
N GLY A 4 51.84 30.90 -42.57
CA GLY A 4 50.51 31.35 -42.97
C GLY A 4 49.44 30.34 -42.57
N PHE A 5 48.93 30.46 -41.35
CA PHE A 5 47.80 29.70 -40.87
C PHE A 5 46.56 30.18 -41.63
N ASP A 6 46.06 29.33 -42.53
CA ASP A 6 44.83 29.56 -43.29
C ASP A 6 43.62 29.50 -42.34
N LYS A 7 43.36 30.63 -41.67
CA LYS A 7 42.29 30.81 -40.67
C LYS A 7 40.93 30.21 -41.09
N PRO A 8 40.43 30.37 -42.33
CA PRO A 8 39.16 29.76 -42.73
C PRO A 8 39.19 28.23 -42.80
N ARG A 9 40.34 27.60 -43.08
CA ARG A 9 40.47 26.13 -43.00
C ARG A 9 40.42 25.63 -41.56
N LEU A 10 41.07 26.35 -40.64
CA LEU A 10 41.06 26.00 -39.22
C LEU A 10 39.66 26.15 -38.60
N VAL A 11 38.93 27.22 -38.95
CA VAL A 11 37.55 27.43 -38.48
C VAL A 11 36.61 26.32 -38.99
N ARG A 12 36.71 25.92 -40.27
CA ARG A 12 35.91 24.80 -40.81
C ARG A 12 36.23 23.46 -40.14
N TRP A 13 37.51 23.22 -39.84
CA TRP A 13 37.93 22.02 -39.12
C TRP A 13 37.39 22.00 -37.68
N LEU A 14 37.47 23.13 -36.96
CA LEU A 14 36.91 23.25 -35.61
C LEU A 14 35.39 23.06 -35.58
N ILE A 15 34.66 23.66 -36.52
CA ILE A 15 33.20 23.47 -36.64
C ILE A 15 32.88 21.99 -36.90
N SER A 16 33.61 21.35 -37.82
CA SER A 16 33.42 19.93 -38.13
C SER A 16 33.69 19.03 -36.92
N ALA A 17 34.77 19.30 -36.18
CA ALA A 17 35.10 18.58 -34.95
C ALA A 17 34.02 18.75 -33.87
N LEU A 18 33.48 19.96 -33.70
CA LEU A 18 32.42 20.26 -32.73
C LEU A 18 31.11 19.54 -33.07
N VAL A 19 30.75 19.51 -34.37
CA VAL A 19 29.58 18.75 -34.86
C VAL A 19 29.74 17.25 -34.59
N VAL A 20 30.93 16.68 -34.87
CA VAL A 20 31.19 15.25 -34.60
C VAL A 20 31.09 14.95 -33.11
N VAL A 21 31.63 15.79 -32.23
CA VAL A 21 31.51 15.63 -30.77
C VAL A 21 30.05 15.70 -30.32
N ALA A 22 29.27 16.63 -30.86
CA ALA A 22 27.84 16.75 -30.57
C ALA A 22 27.07 15.48 -30.99
N ILE A 23 27.36 14.94 -32.17
CA ILE A 23 26.74 13.70 -32.67
C ILE A 23 27.11 12.51 -31.78
N ILE A 24 28.39 12.33 -31.44
CA ILE A 24 28.84 11.23 -30.57
C ILE A 24 28.16 11.33 -29.20
N SER A 25 28.10 12.54 -28.63
CA SER A 25 27.44 12.79 -27.36
C SER A 25 25.94 12.46 -27.41
N ALA A 26 25.25 12.85 -28.48
CA ALA A 26 23.85 12.53 -28.70
C ALA A 26 23.62 11.01 -28.84
N VAL A 27 24.47 10.30 -29.59
CA VAL A 27 24.38 8.85 -29.74
C VAL A 27 24.59 8.13 -28.40
N LEU A 28 25.57 8.55 -27.60
CA LEU A 28 25.81 8.00 -26.27
C LEU A 28 24.63 8.26 -25.33
N TYR A 29 24.07 9.46 -25.37
CA TYR A 29 22.87 9.82 -24.61
C TYR A 29 21.68 8.93 -25.00
N ILE A 30 21.38 8.78 -26.29
CA ILE A 30 20.30 7.93 -26.82
C ILE A 30 20.48 6.46 -26.39
N LYS A 31 21.72 5.94 -26.48
CA LYS A 31 22.04 4.59 -26.00
C LYS A 31 21.81 4.43 -24.50
N ASN A 32 22.02 5.47 -23.70
CA ASN A 32 21.81 5.39 -22.27
C ASN A 32 20.31 5.42 -21.90
N VAL A 33 19.53 6.33 -22.50
CA VAL A 33 18.08 6.47 -22.22
C VAL A 33 17.23 5.31 -22.73
N SER A 34 17.76 4.52 -23.68
CA SER A 34 17.11 3.32 -24.22
C SER A 34 17.41 2.04 -23.44
N LYS A 35 18.40 2.06 -22.53
CA LYS A 35 18.68 0.90 -21.66
C LYS A 35 17.59 0.74 -20.62
N ILE A 36 17.10 -0.48 -20.48
CA ILE A 36 16.12 -0.85 -19.48
C ILE A 36 16.78 -0.78 -18.08
N PRO A 37 16.13 -0.12 -17.10
CA PRO A 37 16.60 -0.10 -15.72
C PRO A 37 16.36 -1.45 -15.04
N LYS A 38 17.21 -1.79 -14.07
CA LYS A 38 17.06 -2.98 -13.23
C LYS A 38 16.75 -2.55 -11.81
N VAL A 39 15.84 -3.28 -11.16
CA VAL A 39 15.60 -3.12 -9.73
C VAL A 39 16.87 -3.54 -8.98
N LYS A 40 17.43 -2.63 -8.16
CA LYS A 40 18.57 -2.89 -7.28
C LYS A 40 18.12 -3.33 -5.90
N SER A 41 17.11 -2.67 -5.36
CA SER A 41 16.56 -2.98 -4.05
C SER A 41 15.11 -2.55 -3.96
N VAL A 42 14.38 -3.27 -3.11
CA VAL A 42 13.02 -2.92 -2.68
C VAL A 42 13.01 -2.92 -1.17
N ASP A 43 12.32 -1.95 -0.61
CA ASP A 43 11.97 -1.85 0.80
C ASP A 43 10.45 -1.70 0.89
N PRO A 44 9.72 -2.61 1.55
CA PRO A 44 10.21 -3.79 2.28
C PRO A 44 10.94 -4.80 1.38
N SER A 45 11.98 -5.44 1.92
CA SER A 45 12.72 -6.50 1.21
C SER A 45 11.82 -7.69 0.89
N ASN A 46 12.18 -8.46 -0.15
CA ASN A 46 11.39 -9.64 -0.53
C ASN A 46 11.28 -10.65 0.63
N GLY A 47 10.05 -11.06 0.93
CA GLY A 47 9.70 -11.95 2.03
C GLY A 47 9.68 -11.27 3.40
N ALA A 48 9.79 -9.94 3.49
CA ALA A 48 9.72 -9.21 4.76
C ALA A 48 8.42 -9.51 5.50
N LYS A 49 8.51 -9.59 6.83
CA LYS A 49 7.37 -9.83 7.73
C LYS A 49 7.24 -8.65 8.69
N ASN A 50 6.06 -8.50 9.28
CA ASN A 50 5.76 -7.44 10.25
C ASN A 50 6.04 -6.03 9.69
N VAL A 51 5.74 -5.80 8.43
CA VAL A 51 5.88 -4.48 7.81
C VAL A 51 4.79 -3.56 8.35
N SER A 52 5.18 -2.39 8.86
CA SER A 52 4.21 -1.46 9.40
C SER A 52 3.25 -0.93 8.34
N LEU A 53 1.99 -0.74 8.73
CA LEU A 53 0.88 -0.42 7.83
C LEU A 53 1.07 0.91 7.09
N GLY A 54 1.72 1.89 7.73
CA GLY A 54 1.99 3.21 7.16
C GLY A 54 3.37 3.36 6.53
N LEU A 55 4.18 2.30 6.45
CA LEU A 55 5.52 2.42 5.87
C LEU A 55 5.44 2.56 4.34
N PRO A 56 6.18 3.52 3.76
CA PRO A 56 6.24 3.67 2.32
C PRO A 56 6.99 2.51 1.68
N ILE A 57 6.54 2.08 0.50
CA ILE A 57 7.25 1.10 -0.30
C ILE A 57 8.22 1.84 -1.21
N THR A 58 9.52 1.59 -1.07
CA THR A 58 10.59 2.21 -1.86
C THR A 58 11.25 1.20 -2.80
N VAL A 59 11.42 1.59 -4.06
CA VAL A 59 12.16 0.82 -5.06
C VAL A 59 13.30 1.67 -5.58
N ILE A 60 14.52 1.11 -5.58
CA ILE A 60 15.71 1.73 -6.14
C ILE A 60 16.12 0.97 -7.39
N PHE A 61 16.38 1.72 -8.47
CA PHE A 61 16.86 1.20 -9.73
C PHE A 61 18.35 1.48 -9.93
N ASP A 62 18.99 0.71 -10.82
CA ASP A 62 20.40 0.88 -11.19
C ASP A 62 20.69 2.15 -12.00
N LYS A 63 19.65 2.81 -12.52
CA LYS A 63 19.70 4.05 -13.30
C LYS A 63 18.38 4.80 -13.23
N ASN A 64 18.37 6.01 -13.80
CA ASN A 64 17.18 6.85 -13.84
C ASN A 64 16.03 6.17 -14.60
N ILE A 65 14.83 6.35 -14.06
CA ILE A 65 13.57 5.82 -14.56
C ILE A 65 12.69 6.94 -15.12
N SER A 66 11.78 6.60 -16.02
CA SER A 66 10.78 7.53 -16.53
C SER A 66 9.74 7.86 -15.46
N LYS A 67 9.14 9.06 -15.49
CA LYS A 67 7.96 9.36 -14.65
C LYS A 67 6.78 8.41 -14.91
N LYS A 68 6.68 7.90 -16.14
CA LYS A 68 5.71 6.85 -16.53
C LYS A 68 5.95 5.50 -15.84
N GLN A 69 7.06 5.34 -15.11
CA GLN A 69 7.31 4.15 -14.29
C GLN A 69 6.21 3.92 -13.26
N ALA A 70 5.55 4.98 -12.78
CA ALA A 70 4.43 4.88 -11.84
C ALA A 70 3.27 4.02 -12.40
N GLU A 71 3.02 4.09 -13.72
CA GLU A 71 1.97 3.30 -14.39
C GLU A 71 2.32 1.80 -14.50
N GLN A 72 3.56 1.44 -14.20
CA GLN A 72 4.10 0.08 -14.31
C GLN A 72 4.53 -0.46 -12.94
N PHE A 73 3.95 0.07 -11.86
CA PHE A 73 4.16 -0.33 -10.48
C PHE A 73 2.81 -0.66 -9.84
N PHE A 74 2.71 -1.85 -9.25
CA PHE A 74 1.49 -2.34 -8.64
C PHE A 74 1.79 -2.96 -7.28
N VAL A 75 0.92 -2.68 -6.32
CA VAL A 75 0.89 -3.34 -5.01
C VAL A 75 -0.46 -4.05 -4.95
N ILE A 76 -0.42 -5.37 -4.80
CA ILE A 76 -1.59 -6.24 -4.99
C ILE A 76 -1.70 -7.16 -3.77
N ASN A 77 -2.92 -7.36 -3.30
CA ASN A 77 -3.30 -8.41 -2.35
C ASN A 77 -4.61 -9.06 -2.85
N ASP A 78 -4.89 -10.28 -2.39
CA ASP A 78 -6.07 -11.04 -2.84
C ASP A 78 -7.40 -10.41 -2.39
N ILE A 79 -7.35 -9.57 -1.36
CA ILE A 79 -8.48 -8.87 -0.75
C ILE A 79 -8.63 -7.47 -1.37
N VAL A 80 -7.55 -6.70 -1.41
CA VAL A 80 -7.57 -5.31 -1.90
C VAL A 80 -6.38 -4.93 -2.77
N ASN A 81 -6.62 -3.99 -3.68
CA ASN A 81 -5.57 -3.21 -4.32
C ASN A 81 -5.43 -1.87 -3.57
N PRO A 82 -4.42 -1.73 -2.69
CA PRO A 82 -4.25 -0.53 -1.89
C PRO A 82 -4.03 0.68 -2.80
N LYS A 83 -4.76 1.76 -2.51
CA LYS A 83 -4.59 3.03 -3.20
C LYS A 83 -3.49 3.83 -2.53
N GLY A 84 -2.88 4.73 -3.28
CA GLY A 84 -1.81 5.57 -2.77
C GLY A 84 -1.22 6.48 -3.83
N VAL A 85 -0.21 7.24 -3.42
CA VAL A 85 0.52 8.17 -4.28
C VAL A 85 1.87 7.55 -4.62
N ILE A 86 2.19 7.53 -5.92
CA ILE A 86 3.51 7.09 -6.41
C ILE A 86 4.33 8.32 -6.79
N ASN A 87 5.46 8.48 -6.13
CA ASN A 87 6.44 9.52 -6.42
C ASN A 87 7.66 8.91 -7.12
N VAL A 88 7.99 9.43 -8.30
CA VAL A 88 9.17 9.02 -9.07
C VAL A 88 10.17 10.17 -9.14
N SER A 89 11.40 9.91 -8.67
CA SER A 89 12.51 10.86 -8.74
C SER A 89 13.80 10.14 -9.10
N ALA A 90 14.45 10.57 -10.18
CA ALA A 90 15.67 9.98 -10.71
C ALA A 90 15.57 8.45 -10.84
N ASN A 91 16.28 7.68 -10.00
CA ASN A 91 16.30 6.22 -9.98
C ASN A 91 15.47 5.62 -8.82
N ARG A 92 14.63 6.42 -8.17
CA ARG A 92 13.85 6.04 -6.99
C ARG A 92 12.36 6.18 -7.27
N LEU A 93 11.60 5.15 -6.90
CA LEU A 93 10.15 5.14 -6.84
C LEU A 93 9.72 4.96 -5.39
N VAL A 94 8.79 5.77 -4.90
CA VAL A 94 8.22 5.66 -3.56
C VAL A 94 6.70 5.63 -3.68
N PHE A 95 6.10 4.55 -3.19
CA PHE A 95 4.66 4.44 -3.01
C PHE A 95 4.32 4.74 -1.55
N VAL A 96 3.41 5.67 -1.34
CA VAL A 96 2.83 5.99 -0.04
C VAL A 96 1.36 5.59 -0.08
N SER A 97 0.97 4.63 0.76
CA SER A 97 -0.42 4.19 0.86
C SER A 97 -1.31 5.33 1.34
N ASP A 98 -2.55 5.34 0.85
CA ASP A 98 -3.59 6.23 1.36
C ASP A 98 -3.84 5.93 2.85
N PRO A 99 -3.79 6.92 3.75
CA PRO A 99 -4.05 6.70 5.17
C PRO A 99 -5.42 6.06 5.44
N ASN A 100 -6.43 6.39 4.64
CA ASN A 100 -7.80 5.91 4.83
C ASN A 100 -8.04 4.53 4.19
N LEU A 101 -7.25 4.17 3.18
CA LEU A 101 -7.27 2.88 2.47
C LEU A 101 -5.88 2.21 2.57
N THR A 102 -5.43 2.07 3.82
CA THR A 102 -4.10 1.56 4.15
C THR A 102 -3.96 0.06 3.80
N LEU A 103 -2.73 -0.45 3.76
CA LEU A 103 -2.47 -1.89 3.72
C LEU A 103 -3.25 -2.60 4.84
N ILE A 104 -3.95 -3.67 4.48
CA ILE A 104 -4.64 -4.52 5.45
C ILE A 104 -3.58 -5.10 6.37
N PRO A 105 -3.79 -5.09 7.69
CA PRO A 105 -2.90 -5.77 8.60
C PRO A 105 -2.72 -7.21 8.19
N SER A 106 -1.63 -7.82 8.65
CA SER A 106 -1.54 -9.27 8.69
C SER A 106 -1.60 -9.99 7.34
N SER A 107 -1.43 -9.25 6.25
CA SER A 107 -1.79 -9.65 4.90
C SER A 107 -0.56 -9.70 4.01
N ASN A 108 -0.54 -10.66 3.10
CA ASN A 108 0.52 -10.76 2.11
C ASN A 108 0.25 -9.81 0.94
N TYR A 109 1.23 -8.99 0.61
CA TYR A 109 1.20 -8.11 -0.54
C TYR A 109 2.29 -8.51 -1.53
N LYS A 110 1.94 -8.49 -2.82
CA LYS A 110 2.87 -8.63 -3.93
C LYS A 110 3.12 -7.26 -4.56
N ILE A 111 4.40 -6.94 -4.73
CA ILE A 111 4.88 -5.80 -5.49
C ILE A 111 5.25 -6.32 -6.87
N LYS A 112 4.59 -5.78 -7.90
CA LYS A 112 4.84 -6.12 -9.31
C LYS A 112 5.33 -4.88 -10.03
N ILE A 113 6.47 -5.01 -10.70
CA ILE A 113 7.16 -3.90 -11.37
C ILE A 113 7.54 -4.33 -12.77
N ILE A 114 7.18 -3.52 -13.76
CA ILE A 114 7.73 -3.63 -15.12
C ILE A 114 8.66 -2.44 -15.34
N PRO A 115 10.00 -2.60 -15.24
CA PRO A 115 10.94 -1.50 -15.39
C PRO A 115 10.82 -0.84 -16.76
N LEU A 116 10.85 0.49 -16.79
CA LEU A 116 10.62 1.30 -17.98
C LEU A 116 11.81 2.24 -18.20
N SER A 117 12.46 2.12 -19.36
CA SER A 117 13.52 3.05 -19.74
C SER A 117 12.99 4.47 -19.92
N LEU A 118 13.90 5.46 -19.95
CA LEU A 118 13.53 6.85 -20.24
C LEU A 118 12.89 7.01 -21.62
N SER A 119 13.24 6.14 -22.57
CA SER A 119 12.61 6.07 -23.90
C SER A 119 11.32 5.23 -23.95
N GLY A 120 10.81 4.71 -22.83
CA GLY A 120 9.58 3.94 -22.77
C GLY A 120 9.69 2.45 -23.13
N ARG A 121 10.90 1.87 -23.18
CA ARG A 121 11.07 0.42 -23.40
C ARG A 121 10.83 -0.33 -22.10
N LYS A 122 9.95 -1.33 -22.15
CA LYS A 122 9.63 -2.21 -21.02
C LYS A 122 10.71 -3.28 -20.83
N GLY A 123 11.01 -3.59 -19.58
CA GLY A 123 11.87 -4.68 -19.15
C GLY A 123 11.12 -5.95 -18.80
N ASN A 124 11.87 -6.90 -18.26
CA ASN A 124 11.29 -8.09 -17.65
C ASN A 124 10.63 -7.70 -16.33
N GLU A 125 9.52 -8.36 -16.05
CA GLU A 125 8.80 -8.20 -14.79
C GLU A 125 9.67 -8.59 -13.60
N PHE A 126 9.56 -7.79 -12.54
CA PHE A 126 10.16 -8.04 -11.23
C PHE A 126 9.03 -8.16 -10.22
N GLU A 127 9.10 -9.20 -9.39
CA GLU A 127 8.16 -9.43 -8.30
C GLU A 127 8.89 -9.47 -6.96
N SER A 128 8.23 -8.94 -5.94
CA SER A 128 8.63 -9.06 -4.54
C SER A 128 7.37 -9.22 -3.70
N SER A 129 7.50 -9.77 -2.49
CA SER A 129 6.39 -9.89 -1.56
C SER A 129 6.77 -9.44 -0.17
N PHE A 130 5.77 -9.05 0.62
CA PHE A 130 5.94 -8.78 2.04
C PHE A 130 4.64 -9.06 2.80
N THR A 131 4.73 -9.20 4.12
CA THR A 131 3.60 -9.39 5.01
C THR A 131 3.55 -8.25 6.02
N THR A 132 2.39 -7.61 6.13
CA THR A 132 2.16 -6.51 7.07
C THR A 132 2.11 -6.99 8.52
N GLU A 133 2.38 -6.08 9.44
CA GLU A 133 2.23 -6.30 10.89
C GLU A 133 0.78 -6.60 11.26
N SER A 134 0.60 -7.23 12.43
CA SER A 134 -0.73 -7.31 13.02
C SER A 134 -1.17 -5.92 13.45
N ALA A 135 -2.46 -5.61 13.27
CA ALA A 135 -3.03 -4.45 13.94
C ALA A 135 -3.23 -4.85 15.40
N ASN A 136 -2.67 -4.07 16.31
CA ASN A 136 -3.23 -4.00 17.66
C ASN A 136 -4.39 -3.00 17.56
N ASP A 137 -5.61 -3.52 17.38
CA ASP A 137 -6.97 -2.97 17.51
C ASP A 137 -7.26 -1.49 17.10
N ASN A 138 -6.41 -0.51 17.46
CA ASN A 138 -6.64 0.93 17.29
C ASN A 138 -6.12 1.56 15.99
N ARG A 139 -5.72 0.77 14.98
CA ARG A 139 -5.10 1.30 13.74
C ARG A 139 -5.89 1.04 12.45
N LEU A 140 -7.01 0.33 12.53
CA LEU A 140 -7.91 0.17 11.39
C LEU A 140 -8.74 1.45 11.22
N THR A 141 -8.60 2.11 10.08
CA THR A 141 -9.45 3.26 9.73
C THR A 141 -10.90 2.81 9.53
N PRO A 142 -11.89 3.70 9.75
CA PRO A 142 -13.29 3.39 9.50
C PRO A 142 -13.53 2.79 8.10
N ALA A 143 -12.91 3.36 7.06
CA ALA A 143 -13.04 2.88 5.68
C ALA A 143 -12.43 1.48 5.45
N LEU A 144 -11.37 1.10 6.19
CA LEU A 144 -10.85 -0.27 6.14
C LEU A 144 -11.74 -1.25 6.86
N LYS A 145 -12.39 -0.83 7.96
CA LYS A 145 -13.40 -1.65 8.63
C LYS A 145 -14.58 -1.91 7.69
N GLU A 146 -15.11 -0.87 7.06
CA GLU A 146 -16.21 -0.91 6.09
C GLU A 146 -15.90 -1.87 4.92
N LEU A 147 -14.71 -1.76 4.35
CA LEU A 147 -14.32 -2.61 3.21
C LEU A 147 -14.05 -4.07 3.62
N LEU A 148 -13.50 -4.31 4.82
CA LEU A 148 -13.36 -5.67 5.35
C LEU A 148 -14.74 -6.30 5.59
N ILE A 149 -15.72 -5.52 6.07
CA ILE A 149 -17.12 -5.92 6.25
C ILE A 149 -17.80 -6.22 4.92
N GLU A 150 -17.61 -5.37 3.90
CA GLU A 150 -18.14 -5.57 2.54
C GLU A 150 -17.63 -6.90 1.94
N LYS A 151 -16.34 -7.22 2.14
CA LYS A 151 -15.73 -8.41 1.54
C LYS A 151 -16.00 -9.72 2.31
N THR A 152 -16.50 -9.65 3.54
CA THR A 152 -16.87 -10.84 4.32
C THR A 152 -18.23 -11.44 3.94
N ASP A 153 -18.93 -10.92 2.92
CA ASP A 153 -20.36 -11.22 2.67
C ASP A 153 -21.26 -10.88 3.89
N THR A 154 -20.73 -10.17 4.88
CA THR A 154 -21.50 -9.62 5.99
C THR A 154 -22.06 -8.28 5.55
N LEU A 155 -23.23 -8.36 4.91
CA LEU A 155 -23.99 -7.23 4.40
C LEU A 155 -24.02 -6.08 5.41
N GLU A 156 -23.48 -4.96 4.99
CA GLU A 156 -23.36 -3.69 5.73
C GLU A 156 -24.72 -3.10 6.14
N ASP A 157 -25.82 -3.58 5.54
CA ASP A 157 -27.18 -3.12 5.82
C ASP A 157 -27.86 -3.81 7.00
N GLY A 158 -27.18 -4.79 7.64
CA GLY A 158 -27.77 -5.57 8.73
C GLY A 158 -28.92 -6.49 8.28
N THR A 159 -28.99 -6.84 7.00
CA THR A 159 -30.02 -7.77 6.46
C THR A 159 -29.81 -9.22 6.84
N ASP A 160 -28.62 -9.60 7.32
CA ASP A 160 -28.51 -10.78 8.17
C ASP A 160 -28.98 -10.39 9.59
N PRO A 161 -30.16 -10.83 10.03
CA PRO A 161 -30.65 -10.53 11.38
C PRO A 161 -29.64 -10.93 12.47
N ASN A 162 -28.74 -11.87 12.20
CA ASN A 162 -27.73 -12.31 13.16
C ASN A 162 -26.66 -11.25 13.47
N PHE A 163 -26.44 -10.24 12.62
CA PHE A 163 -25.34 -9.26 12.75
C PHE A 163 -25.78 -7.79 12.90
N SER A 164 -27.09 -7.53 13.00
CA SER A 164 -27.67 -6.18 13.11
C SER A 164 -27.15 -5.32 14.27
N VAL A 165 -26.50 -5.88 15.30
CA VAL A 165 -25.93 -5.13 16.44
C VAL A 165 -24.79 -4.21 16.02
N ILE A 166 -24.06 -4.54 14.95
CA ILE A 166 -22.84 -3.82 14.52
C ILE A 166 -23.13 -2.36 14.18
N GLN A 167 -24.30 -2.06 13.60
CA GLN A 167 -24.72 -0.69 13.27
C GLN A 167 -24.91 0.22 14.50
N PHE A 168 -25.03 -0.38 15.69
CA PHE A 168 -25.21 0.35 16.95
C PHE A 168 -23.91 0.46 17.75
N LEU A 169 -22.77 0.04 17.18
CA LEU A 169 -21.46 0.07 17.83
C LEU A 169 -20.60 1.25 17.31
N PRO A 170 -19.75 1.86 18.16
CA PRO A 170 -19.56 1.52 19.58
C PRO A 170 -20.73 2.00 20.45
N TYR A 171 -21.00 1.27 21.53
CA TYR A 171 -22.05 1.58 22.50
C TYR A 171 -21.49 1.69 23.92
N GLU A 172 -21.96 2.66 24.68
CA GLU A 172 -21.53 2.89 26.06
C GLU A 172 -22.74 3.10 26.99
N ALA A 173 -22.74 2.38 28.10
CA ALA A 173 -23.70 2.49 29.19
C ALA A 173 -22.99 2.52 30.55
N ALA A 174 -23.75 2.77 31.62
CA ALA A 174 -23.22 2.81 32.98
C ALA A 174 -22.59 1.47 33.42
N ASP A 175 -23.20 0.35 33.01
CA ASP A 175 -22.81 -0.98 33.48
C ASP A 175 -21.85 -1.70 32.53
N PHE A 176 -21.78 -1.30 31.26
CA PHE A 176 -20.94 -1.92 30.24
C PHE A 176 -20.69 -0.99 29.04
N ALA A 177 -19.68 -1.31 28.24
CA ALA A 177 -19.52 -0.79 26.88
C ALA A 177 -19.29 -1.95 25.91
N VAL A 178 -19.70 -1.76 24.66
CA VAL A 178 -19.48 -2.74 23.59
C VAL A 178 -18.82 -2.03 22.42
N ASP A 179 -17.75 -2.63 21.94
CA ASP A 179 -17.13 -2.32 20.64
C ASP A 179 -16.93 -3.64 19.88
N TYR A 180 -16.39 -3.58 18.68
CA TYR A 180 -16.08 -4.77 17.90
C TYR A 180 -14.74 -4.68 17.17
N GLU A 181 -14.15 -5.86 17.00
CA GLU A 181 -12.95 -6.11 16.21
C GLU A 181 -13.33 -7.07 15.07
N VAL A 182 -12.79 -6.86 13.87
CA VAL A 182 -12.94 -7.80 12.75
C VAL A 182 -11.60 -8.50 12.55
N LEU A 183 -11.58 -9.82 12.71
CA LEU A 183 -10.40 -10.65 12.54
C LEU A 183 -10.09 -10.91 11.06
N ARG A 184 -8.86 -11.38 10.78
CA ARG A 184 -8.36 -11.65 9.40
C ARG A 184 -9.22 -12.62 8.59
N ASN A 185 -9.91 -13.55 9.26
CA ASN A 185 -10.78 -14.55 8.65
C ASN A 185 -12.22 -14.03 8.46
N GLY A 186 -12.47 -12.77 8.80
CA GLY A 186 -13.80 -12.17 8.75
C GLY A 186 -14.65 -12.37 10.00
N THR A 187 -14.15 -13.07 11.01
CA THR A 187 -14.89 -13.23 12.27
C THR A 187 -15.00 -11.89 12.98
N ILE A 188 -16.22 -11.52 13.35
CA ILE A 188 -16.49 -10.35 14.18
C ILE A 188 -16.41 -10.79 15.65
N VAL A 189 -15.54 -10.11 16.40
CA VAL A 189 -15.37 -10.27 17.84
C VAL A 189 -16.02 -9.07 18.52
N LEU A 190 -16.97 -9.32 19.42
CA LEU A 190 -17.53 -8.27 20.27
C LEU A 190 -16.67 -8.12 21.52
N ASN A 191 -16.11 -6.93 21.71
CA ASN A 191 -15.35 -6.55 22.89
C ASN A 191 -16.31 -5.88 23.89
N ILE A 192 -16.62 -6.59 24.98
CA ILE A 192 -17.54 -6.11 26.02
C ILE A 192 -16.74 -5.72 27.26
N GLN A 193 -16.67 -4.42 27.54
CA GLN A 193 -16.06 -3.90 28.76
C GLN A 193 -17.10 -3.87 29.89
N LEU A 194 -16.80 -4.51 31.01
CA LEU A 194 -17.69 -4.52 32.19
C LEU A 194 -17.33 -3.37 33.12
N LYS A 195 -18.30 -2.48 33.40
CA LYS A 195 -18.08 -1.25 34.22
C LYS A 195 -18.77 -1.28 35.58
N GLY A 196 -19.74 -2.16 35.76
CA GLY A 196 -20.47 -2.32 37.02
C GLY A 196 -19.66 -3.03 38.10
N SER A 197 -20.07 -2.88 39.35
CA SER A 197 -19.46 -3.58 40.49
C SER A 197 -19.77 -5.09 40.51
N ASP A 198 -20.82 -5.51 39.79
CA ASP A 198 -21.19 -6.92 39.58
C ASP A 198 -20.97 -7.29 38.12
N ASN A 199 -19.87 -7.99 37.86
CA ASN A 199 -19.49 -8.45 36.53
C ASN A 199 -20.52 -9.40 35.90
N VAL A 200 -21.23 -10.21 36.71
CA VAL A 200 -22.26 -11.13 36.20
C VAL A 200 -23.47 -10.34 35.74
N PHE A 201 -23.88 -9.35 36.52
CA PHE A 201 -24.97 -8.44 36.18
C PHE A 201 -24.66 -7.62 34.92
N SER A 202 -23.49 -6.98 34.85
CA SER A 202 -23.03 -6.22 33.69
C SER A 202 -22.95 -7.08 32.44
N LYS A 203 -22.45 -8.31 32.56
CA LYS A 203 -22.38 -9.27 31.45
C LYS A 203 -23.77 -9.62 30.93
N ASN A 204 -24.72 -9.92 31.82
CA ASN A 204 -26.09 -10.25 31.42
C ASN A 204 -26.76 -9.08 30.71
N LYS A 205 -26.62 -7.86 31.23
CA LYS A 205 -27.12 -6.64 30.58
C LYS A 205 -26.55 -6.43 29.18
N ALA A 206 -25.25 -6.64 29.00
CA ALA A 206 -24.62 -6.52 27.68
C ALA A 206 -25.18 -7.54 26.68
N LEU A 207 -25.34 -8.80 27.10
CA LEU A 207 -25.90 -9.86 26.26
C LEU A 207 -27.38 -9.62 25.92
N GLU A 208 -28.18 -9.13 26.88
CA GLU A 208 -29.57 -8.74 26.65
C GLU A 208 -29.67 -7.56 25.68
N TRP A 209 -28.78 -6.57 25.81
CA TRP A 209 -28.71 -5.46 24.90
C TRP A 209 -28.40 -5.92 23.47
N ILE A 210 -27.40 -6.79 23.27
CA ILE A 210 -27.07 -7.37 21.95
C ILE A 210 -28.30 -8.06 21.34
N LYS A 211 -29.00 -8.89 22.13
CA LYS A 211 -30.25 -9.56 21.70
C LYS A 211 -31.35 -8.56 21.32
N SER A 212 -31.49 -7.48 22.09
CA SER A 212 -32.48 -6.44 21.80
C SER A 212 -32.23 -5.70 20.49
N LYS A 213 -31.00 -5.76 19.95
CA LYS A 213 -30.63 -5.21 18.64
C LYS A 213 -30.82 -6.19 17.48
N GLY A 214 -31.44 -7.34 17.76
CA GLY A 214 -31.75 -8.36 16.76
C GLY A 214 -30.69 -9.44 16.61
N SER A 215 -29.53 -9.30 17.26
CA SER A 215 -28.40 -10.21 17.06
C SER A 215 -28.31 -11.31 18.13
N ASP A 216 -27.95 -12.52 17.72
CA ASP A 216 -27.66 -13.63 18.63
C ASP A 216 -26.20 -13.54 19.12
N PRO A 217 -25.93 -13.29 20.42
CA PRO A 217 -24.57 -13.23 20.94
C PRO A 217 -23.76 -14.51 20.70
N GLY A 218 -24.41 -15.68 20.53
CA GLY A 218 -23.75 -16.95 20.25
C GLY A 218 -23.15 -17.05 18.84
N LYS A 219 -23.45 -16.09 17.96
CA LYS A 219 -22.89 -15.99 16.61
C LYS A 219 -21.61 -15.17 16.53
N PHE A 220 -21.29 -14.46 17.61
CA PHE A 220 -20.07 -13.68 17.73
C PHE A 220 -19.07 -14.43 18.59
N GLU A 221 -17.79 -14.21 18.30
CA GLU A 221 -16.79 -14.42 19.33
C GLU A 221 -16.92 -13.24 20.32
N VAL A 222 -17.06 -13.53 21.61
CA VAL A 222 -17.26 -12.48 22.63
C VAL A 222 -16.06 -12.46 23.57
N ARG A 223 -15.42 -11.30 23.67
CA ARG A 223 -14.31 -11.04 24.59
C ARG A 223 -14.79 -10.11 25.70
N TYR A 224 -14.65 -10.54 26.94
CA TYR A 224 -14.95 -9.70 28.11
C TYR A 224 -13.66 -9.02 28.58
N LEU A 225 -13.71 -7.70 28.73
CA LEU A 225 -12.62 -6.82 29.13
C LEU A 225 -12.90 -6.17 30.49
#